data_AF-A0A5J4Q0V1-F1
#
_entry.id   AF-A0A5J4Q0V1-F1
#
_cell.length_a   1.000
_cell.length_b   1.000
_cell.length_c   1.000
_cell.angle_alpha   90.00
_cell.angle_beta   90.00
_cell.angle_gamma   90.00
#
_symmetry.space_group_name_H-M   'P 1'
#
loop_
_entity.id
_entity.type
_entity.pdbx_description
1 polymer ?
#
loop_
_entity_poly.entity_id
_entity_poly.type
_entity_poly.pdbx_seq_one_letter_code
_entity_poly.pdbx_strand_id
1 'polypeptide(L)'
;EKYKHERTDGKIFKMNSLGNMDVNLKKVAQKCGIESRLTFHMGRHTYATQVCLSQGVPIETLSKMMGHKSIQTTQIYAKITNQKVNEDMKILSDRIGNKYEMPKDGTPKEFKHNQYYK
;
A
#
# COMPACT_ATOMS: atom_id res chain seq x y z
N GLU A 1 22.79 21.84 -4.55
CA GLU A 1 22.31 20.65 -5.30
C GLU A 1 23.39 19.55 -5.29
N LYS A 2 23.13 18.43 -4.60
CA LYS A 2 24.12 17.38 -4.31
C LYS A 2 24.76 16.72 -5.55
N TYR A 3 24.00 16.57 -6.64
CA TYR A 3 24.42 15.83 -7.85
C TYR A 3 24.83 16.73 -9.02
N LYS A 4 25.00 18.04 -8.79
CA LYS A 4 25.21 19.01 -9.88
C LYS A 4 26.44 18.70 -10.74
N HIS A 5 27.48 18.12 -10.15
CA HIS A 5 28.75 17.79 -10.81
C HIS A 5 28.72 16.46 -11.59
N GLU A 6 27.69 15.62 -11.39
CA GLU A 6 27.54 14.33 -12.07
C GLU A 6 26.61 14.40 -13.28
N ARG A 7 25.89 15.52 -13.44
CA ARG A 7 24.98 15.78 -14.57
C ARG A 7 25.79 16.07 -15.83
N THR A 8 25.66 15.23 -16.85
CA THR A 8 26.21 15.48 -18.20
C THR A 8 25.25 16.18 -19.14
N ASP A 9 23.96 16.22 -18.80
CA ASP A 9 22.88 16.76 -19.62
C ASP A 9 21.83 17.40 -18.69
N GLY A 10 20.73 17.93 -19.23
CA GLY A 10 19.58 18.45 -18.46
C GLY A 10 18.86 17.40 -17.60
N LYS A 11 19.29 16.13 -17.62
CA LYS A 11 18.74 15.05 -16.81
C LYS A 11 19.39 15.00 -15.42
N ILE A 12 18.55 14.80 -14.40
CA ILE A 12 19.01 14.68 -13.00
C ILE A 12 19.89 13.44 -12.80
N PHE A 13 19.54 12.32 -13.44
CA PHE A 13 20.25 11.05 -13.33
C PHE A 13 20.69 10.53 -14.69
N LYS A 14 21.90 9.95 -14.75
CA LYS A 14 22.32 9.09 -15.86
C LYS A 14 21.60 7.75 -15.72
N MET A 15 20.52 7.57 -16.49
CA MET A 15 19.75 6.33 -16.44
C MET A 15 20.48 5.20 -17.15
N ASN A 16 20.71 4.11 -16.42
CA ASN A 16 21.12 2.84 -17.01
C ASN A 16 19.93 2.21 -17.76
N SER A 17 20.22 1.33 -18.73
CA SER A 17 19.18 0.55 -19.40
C SER A 17 18.42 -0.33 -18.39
N LEU A 18 17.16 -0.64 -18.69
CA LEU A 18 16.34 -1.56 -17.88
C LEU A 18 17.05 -2.90 -17.62
N GLY A 19 17.73 -3.45 -18.62
CA GLY A 19 18.49 -4.70 -18.48
C GLY A 19 19.64 -4.58 -17.47
N ASN A 20 20.41 -3.49 -17.52
CA ASN A 20 21.48 -3.26 -16.54
C ASN A 20 20.92 -3.07 -15.13
N MET A 21 19.77 -2.38 -15.00
CA MET A 21 19.09 -2.21 -13.72
C MET A 21 18.65 -3.56 -13.13
N ASP A 22 18.04 -4.43 -13.94
CA ASP A 22 17.63 -5.77 -13.51
C ASP A 22 18.82 -6.63 -13.06
N VAL A 23 19.95 -6.58 -13.77
CA VAL A 23 21.18 -7.28 -13.36
C VAL A 23 21.69 -6.77 -12.03
N ASN A 24 21.69 -5.45 -11.83
CA ASN A 24 22.13 -4.85 -10.57
C ASN A 24 21.17 -5.19 -9.41
N LEU A 25 19.86 -5.20 -9.64
CA LEU A 25 18.89 -5.58 -8.62
C LEU A 25 19.04 -7.05 -8.20
N LYS A 26 19.36 -7.97 -9.13
CA LYS A 26 19.67 -9.36 -8.79
C LYS A 26 20.90 -9.47 -7.86
N LYS A 27 21.95 -8.70 -8.14
CA LYS A 27 23.15 -8.66 -7.29
C LYS A 27 22.83 -8.11 -5.89
N VAL A 28 21.98 -7.09 -5.80
CA VAL A 28 21.52 -6.55 -4.51
C VAL A 28 20.70 -7.61 -3.76
N ALA A 29 19.76 -8.28 -4.44
CA ALA A 29 18.95 -9.34 -3.83
C ALA A 29 19.82 -10.46 -3.25
N GLN A 30 20.84 -10.92 -3.99
CA GLN A 30 21.80 -11.92 -3.50
C GLN A 30 22.57 -11.45 -2.27
N LYS A 31 23.05 -10.20 -2.26
CA LYS A 31 23.76 -9.62 -1.10
C LYS A 31 22.88 -9.48 0.13
N CYS A 32 21.59 -9.22 -0.06
CA CYS A 32 20.61 -9.07 1.01
C CYS A 32 19.96 -10.40 1.43
N GLY A 33 20.29 -11.53 0.81
CA GLY A 33 19.65 -12.82 1.09
C GLY A 33 18.17 -12.88 0.69
N ILE A 34 17.76 -12.08 -0.30
CA ILE A 34 16.38 -12.05 -0.80
C ILE A 34 16.23 -13.13 -1.88
N GLU A 35 15.45 -14.16 -1.59
CA GLU A 35 15.19 -15.28 -2.51
C GLU A 35 14.25 -14.91 -3.67
N SER A 36 13.42 -13.88 -3.47
CA SER A 36 12.47 -13.43 -4.49
C SER A 36 13.12 -12.59 -5.59
N ARG A 37 12.58 -12.68 -6.81
CA ARG A 37 13.06 -11.91 -7.96
C ARG A 37 12.76 -10.43 -7.78
N LEU A 38 13.77 -9.67 -7.36
CA LEU A 38 13.66 -8.23 -7.17
C LEU A 38 13.62 -7.49 -8.51
N THR A 39 12.59 -6.67 -8.72
CA THR A 39 12.42 -5.82 -9.92
C THR A 39 12.12 -4.39 -9.53
N PHE A 40 12.31 -3.44 -10.45
CA PHE A 40 11.95 -2.04 -10.22
C PHE A 40 10.46 -1.87 -9.87
N HIS A 41 9.59 -2.68 -10.48
CA HIS A 41 8.16 -2.63 -10.21
C HIS A 41 7.85 -3.02 -8.76
N MET A 42 8.59 -3.99 -8.18
CA MET A 42 8.41 -4.35 -6.77
C MET A 42 8.66 -3.18 -5.83
N GLY A 43 9.63 -2.30 -6.12
CA GLY A 43 9.83 -1.09 -5.32
C GLY A 43 8.59 -0.20 -5.29
N ARG A 44 7.91 -0.07 -6.44
CA ARG A 44 6.62 0.65 -6.54
C ARG A 44 5.53 -0.02 -5.72
N HIS A 45 5.46 -1.35 -5.72
CA HIS A 45 4.54 -2.12 -4.88
C HIS A 45 4.82 -1.92 -3.38
N THR A 46 6.06 -2.05 -2.96
CA THR A 46 6.47 -1.90 -1.55
C THR A 46 6.19 -0.48 -1.03
N TYR A 47 6.43 0.55 -1.85
CA TYR A 47 6.05 1.91 -1.49
C TYR A 47 4.53 2.03 -1.27
N ALA A 48 3.73 1.52 -2.21
CA ALA A 48 2.29 1.58 -2.15
C ALA A 48 1.71 0.86 -0.92
N THR A 49 2.09 -0.40 -0.70
CA THR A 49 1.54 -1.21 0.39
C THR A 49 2.17 -0.85 1.72
N GLN A 50 3.50 -0.92 1.85
CA GLN A 50 4.16 -0.87 3.15
C GLN A 50 4.40 0.54 3.68
N VAL A 51 4.77 1.47 2.79
CA VAL A 51 5.07 2.85 3.21
C VAL A 51 3.81 3.69 3.30
N CYS A 52 2.85 3.49 2.40
CA CYS A 52 1.61 4.27 2.39
C CYS A 52 0.44 3.56 3.07
N LEU A 53 -0.05 2.44 2.51
CA LEU A 53 -1.28 1.83 3.01
C LEU A 53 -1.13 1.34 4.46
N SER A 54 -0.09 0.59 4.80
CA SER A 54 0.16 0.13 6.18
C SER A 54 0.33 1.27 7.19
N GLN A 55 0.64 2.49 6.74
CA GLN A 55 0.82 3.67 7.60
C GLN A 55 -0.43 4.58 7.63
N GLY A 56 -1.60 4.08 7.24
CA GLY A 56 -2.84 4.84 7.33
C GLY A 56 -3.11 5.76 6.14
N VAL A 57 -2.23 5.87 5.14
CA VAL A 57 -2.44 6.78 4.00
C VAL A 57 -3.69 6.37 3.20
N PRO A 58 -4.62 7.29 2.93
CA PRO A 58 -5.79 7.02 2.10
C PRO A 58 -5.41 6.64 0.67
N ILE A 59 -6.22 5.77 0.05
CA ILE A 59 -5.93 5.22 -1.27
C ILE A 59 -6.00 6.28 -2.38
N GLU A 60 -6.83 7.31 -2.21
CA GLU A 60 -6.93 8.46 -3.11
C GLU A 60 -5.63 9.26 -3.12
N THR A 61 -5.06 9.49 -1.93
CA THR A 61 -3.79 10.19 -1.74
C THR A 61 -2.65 9.39 -2.37
N LEU A 62 -2.61 8.09 -2.11
CA LEU A 62 -1.65 7.19 -2.75
C LEU A 62 -1.76 7.23 -4.29
N SER A 63 -2.99 7.17 -4.82
CA SER A 63 -3.24 7.23 -6.26
C SER A 63 -2.68 8.50 -6.89
N LYS A 64 -2.85 9.65 -6.22
CA LYS A 64 -2.29 10.94 -6.66
C LYS A 64 -0.75 10.94 -6.59
N MET A 65 -0.16 10.47 -5.49
CA MET A 65 1.30 10.40 -5.34
C MET A 65 1.97 9.49 -6.38
N MET A 66 1.29 8.42 -6.79
CA MET A 66 1.77 7.50 -7.82
C MET A 66 1.50 7.97 -9.25
N GLY A 67 0.77 9.08 -9.44
CA GLY A 67 0.40 9.61 -10.75
C GLY A 67 -0.56 8.69 -11.52
N HIS A 68 -1.40 7.92 -10.83
CA HIS A 68 -2.37 7.05 -11.49
C HIS A 68 -3.58 7.85 -11.98
N LYS A 69 -3.95 7.64 -13.25
CA LYS A 69 -5.13 8.28 -13.87
C LYS A 69 -6.45 7.74 -13.32
N SER A 70 -6.47 6.49 -12.88
CA SER A 70 -7.65 5.84 -12.30
C SER A 70 -7.31 5.25 -10.94
N ILE A 71 -8.22 5.39 -9.99
CA ILE A 71 -8.08 4.79 -8.66
C ILE A 71 -8.10 3.26 -8.71
N GLN A 72 -8.69 2.68 -9.76
CA GLN A 72 -8.78 1.24 -9.95
C GLN A 72 -7.40 0.57 -10.00
N THR A 73 -6.40 1.22 -10.59
CA THR A 73 -5.03 0.68 -10.62
C THR A 73 -4.37 0.71 -9.24
N THR A 74 -4.84 1.57 -8.34
CA THR A 74 -4.37 1.66 -6.95
C THR A 74 -5.10 0.65 -6.04
N GLN A 75 -6.34 0.29 -6.38
CA GLN A 75 -7.14 -0.69 -5.60
C GLN A 75 -6.50 -2.07 -5.50
N ILE A 76 -5.64 -2.45 -6.46
CA ILE A 76 -4.88 -3.70 -6.40
C ILE A 76 -4.03 -3.81 -5.13
N TYR A 77 -3.56 -2.69 -4.57
CA TYR A 77 -2.75 -2.67 -3.36
C TYR A 77 -3.58 -2.81 -2.08
N ALA A 78 -4.81 -2.28 -2.08
CA ALA A 78 -5.68 -2.30 -0.90
C ALA A 78 -6.21 -3.71 -0.59
N LYS A 79 -6.47 -4.52 -1.62
CA LYS A 79 -6.92 -5.93 -1.45
C LYS A 79 -5.88 -6.81 -0.76
N ILE A 80 -4.61 -6.41 -0.76
CA ILE A 80 -3.50 -7.19 -0.19
C ILE A 80 -3.45 -6.99 1.35
N THR A 81 -3.96 -5.88 1.87
CA THR A 81 -3.89 -5.50 3.30
C THR A 81 -5.19 -5.77 4.05
N ASN A 82 -5.64 -7.02 4.13
CA ASN A 82 -6.78 -7.42 4.98
C ASN A 82 -6.59 -7.01 6.46
N GLN A 83 -5.34 -6.96 6.93
CA GLN A 83 -5.01 -6.49 8.29
C GLN A 83 -5.49 -5.06 8.54
N LYS A 84 -5.31 -4.17 7.56
CA LYS A 84 -5.71 -2.77 7.71
C LYS A 84 -7.23 -2.61 7.80
N VAL A 85 -7.99 -3.41 7.05
CA VAL A 85 -9.46 -3.39 7.14
C VAL A 85 -9.92 -3.73 8.55
N ASN A 86 -9.29 -4.71 9.20
CA ASN A 86 -9.62 -5.07 10.58
C ASN A 86 -9.25 -3.97 11.58
N GLU A 87 -8.10 -3.32 11.39
CA GLU A 87 -7.68 -2.18 12.23
C GLU A 87 -8.63 -0.99 12.08
N ASP A 88 -8.98 -0.62 10.85
CA ASP A 88 -9.90 0.47 10.55
C ASP A 88 -11.29 0.19 11.14
N MET A 89 -11.76 -1.06 11.08
CA MET A 89 -13.03 -1.48 11.71
C MET A 89 -13.00 -1.41 13.23
N LYS A 90 -11.88 -1.78 13.86
CA LYS A 90 -11.71 -1.66 15.31
C LYS A 90 -11.71 -0.19 15.76
N ILE A 91 -10.99 0.67 15.03
CA ILE A 91 -10.97 2.12 15.29
C ILE A 91 -12.39 2.70 15.13
N LEU A 92 -13.12 2.24 14.11
CA LEU A 92 -14.50 2.65 13.89
C LEU A 92 -15.40 2.19 15.03
N SER A 93 -15.34 0.93 15.46
CA SER A 93 -16.15 0.40 16.56
C SER A 93 -15.92 1.16 17.86
N ASP A 94 -14.67 1.49 18.16
CA ASP A 94 -14.31 2.25 19.36
C ASP A 94 -14.88 3.68 19.30
N ARG A 95 -14.89 4.29 18.10
CA ARG A 95 -15.41 5.65 17.90
C ARG A 95 -16.94 5.72 17.95
N ILE A 96 -17.65 4.69 17.47
CA ILE A 96 -19.11 4.69 17.37
C ILE A 96 -19.81 3.98 18.54
N GLY A 97 -19.11 3.10 19.27
CA GLY A 97 -19.70 2.25 20.30
C GLY A 97 -20.41 2.99 21.43
N ASN A 98 -19.99 4.22 21.74
CA ASN A 98 -20.62 5.06 22.76
C ASN A 98 -21.71 6.01 22.21
N LYS A 99 -21.94 6.02 20.89
CA LYS A 99 -22.81 7.00 20.23
C LYS A 99 -24.11 6.39 19.72
N TYR A 100 -24.14 5.07 19.54
CA TYR A 100 -25.30 4.33 19.06
C TYR A 100 -25.43 3.04 19.87
N GLU A 101 -26.40 2.98 20.79
CA GLU A 101 -26.80 1.74 21.42
C GLU A 101 -27.81 1.02 20.51
N MET A 102 -27.56 -0.26 20.24
CA MET A 102 -28.53 -1.08 19.51
C MET A 102 -29.75 -1.31 20.41
N PRO A 103 -30.99 -1.13 19.90
CA PRO A 103 -32.18 -1.50 20.64
C PRO A 103 -32.11 -2.99 21.02
N LYS A 104 -32.13 -3.27 22.32
CA LYS A 104 -32.04 -4.64 22.85
C LYS A 104 -33.26 -5.49 22.46
N ASP A 105 -34.38 -4.83 22.18
CA ASP A 105 -35.62 -5.46 21.75
C ASP A 105 -35.89 -5.14 20.28
N GLY A 106 -35.68 -6.13 19.40
CA GLY A 106 -36.13 -6.07 18.00
C GLY A 106 -35.09 -6.37 16.91
N THR A 107 -33.88 -6.84 17.25
CA THR A 107 -32.91 -7.21 16.21
C THR A 107 -33.44 -8.39 15.38
N PRO A 108 -33.69 -8.22 14.06
CA PRO A 108 -34.22 -9.30 13.24
C PRO A 108 -33.24 -10.48 13.24
N LYS A 109 -33.77 -11.71 13.37
CA LYS A 109 -32.97 -12.95 13.48
C LYS A 109 -31.98 -13.16 12.32
N GLU A 110 -32.24 -12.48 11.21
CA GLU A 110 -31.47 -12.43 9.96
C GLU A 110 -30.06 -11.86 10.17
N PHE A 111 -29.89 -10.89 11.08
CA PHE A 111 -28.60 -10.24 11.33
C PHE A 111 -27.67 -11.06 12.24
N LYS A 112 -28.16 -12.13 12.87
CA LYS A 112 -27.34 -13.02 13.73
C LYS A 112 -26.32 -13.86 12.96
N HIS A 113 -26.42 -13.92 11.63
CA HIS A 113 -25.53 -14.73 10.78
C HIS A 113 -24.35 -13.94 10.19
N ASN A 114 -24.21 -12.66 10.49
CA ASN A 114 -23.13 -11.87 9.94
C ASN A 114 -21.81 -12.19 10.68
N GLN A 115 -20.76 -12.56 9.94
CA GLN A 115 -19.49 -13.09 10.47
C GLN A 115 -18.71 -12.13 11.38
N TYR A 116 -19.16 -10.88 11.47
CA TYR A 116 -18.55 -9.81 12.27
C TYR A 116 -19.11 -9.73 13.70
N TYR A 117 -20.06 -10.59 14.07
CA TYR A 117 -20.67 -10.64 15.41
C TYR A 117 -20.43 -11.98 16.13
N LYS A 118 -19.18 -12.47 16.13
CA LYS A 118 -18.73 -13.50 17.05
C LYS A 118 -17.62 -12.97 17.94
#